data_AF-A0A0F8ZMZ8-F1
#
_entry.id   AF-A0A0F8ZMZ8-F1
#
_cell.length_a   1.000
_cell.length_b   1.000
_cell.length_c   1.000
_cell.angle_alpha   90.00
_cell.angle_beta   90.00
_cell.angle_gamma   90.00
#
_symmetry.space_group_name_H-M   'P 1'
#
loop_
_entity.id
_entity.type
_entity.pdbx_description
1 polymer ?
#
loop_
_entity_poly.entity_id
_entity_poly.type
_entity_poly.pdbx_seq_one_letter_code
_entity_poly.pdbx_strand_id
1 'polypeptide(L)' 'MTNSRYLSVDSVAKRFEVSKATIWRWTQCQQLPKPVKLNGSTRWKLSDIEGWENERAYIG' A
#
# COMPACT_ATOMS: atom_id res chain seq x y z
N MET A 1 -1.19 -18.04 -9.84
CA MET A 1 -1.77 -18.04 -8.47
C MET A 1 -1.63 -16.63 -7.90
N THR A 2 -2.63 -15.77 -8.11
CA THR A 2 -2.59 -14.37 -7.66
C THR A 2 -2.89 -14.31 -6.17
N ASN A 3 -1.83 -14.16 -5.38
CA ASN A 3 -1.87 -14.09 -3.92
C ASN A 3 -2.65 -12.84 -3.49
N SER A 4 -3.95 -12.97 -3.24
CA SER A 4 -4.85 -11.87 -2.84
C SER A 4 -4.64 -11.48 -1.38
N ARG A 5 -3.40 -11.11 -1.04
CA ARG A 5 -3.01 -10.74 0.31
C ARG A 5 -3.31 -9.27 0.54
N TYR A 6 -4.10 -8.99 1.56
CA TYR A 6 -4.47 -7.64 1.96
C TYR A 6 -3.62 -7.21 3.16
N LEU A 7 -2.83 -6.17 2.99
CA LEU A 7 -2.03 -5.56 4.04
C LEU A 7 -2.86 -4.53 4.82
N SER A 8 -2.74 -4.54 6.14
CA SER A 8 -3.23 -3.45 6.99
C SER A 8 -2.28 -2.26 6.92
N VAL A 9 -2.74 -1.09 7.36
CA VAL A 9 -1.90 0.11 7.48
C VAL A 9 -0.61 -0.18 8.27
N ASP A 10 -0.68 -1.01 9.31
CA ASP A 10 0.49 -1.45 10.09
C ASP A 10 1.50 -2.24 9.26
N SER A 11 1.03 -3.18 8.44
CA SER A 11 1.93 -3.97 7.58
C SER A 11 2.56 -3.13 6.49
N VAL A 12 1.81 -2.20 5.91
CA VAL A 12 2.32 -1.25 4.91
C VAL A 12 3.35 -0.32 5.54
N ALA A 13 3.03 0.25 6.70
CA ALA A 13 3.94 1.10 7.48
C ALA A 13 5.26 0.37 7.80
N LYS A 14 5.18 -0.89 8.25
CA LYS A 14 6.37 -1.70 8.53
C LYS A 14 7.19 -2.01 7.28
N ARG A 15 6.55 -2.26 6.13
CA ARG A 15 7.24 -2.55 4.86
C ARG A 15 8.10 -1.38 4.39
N PHE A 16 7.58 -0.16 4.53
CA PHE A 16 8.28 1.06 4.14
C PHE A 16 9.10 1.68 5.28
N GLU A 17 9.13 1.06 6.47
CA GLU A 17 9.75 1.60 7.68
C GLU A 17 9.29 3.02 8.05
N VAL A 18 8.01 3.32 7.80
CA VAL A 18 7.41 4.63 8.09
C VAL A 18 6.29 4.53 9.12
N SER A 19 5.85 5.69 9.64
CA SER A 19 4.68 5.76 10.52
C SER A 19 3.36 5.53 9.76
N LYS A 20 2.32 5.08 10.47
CA LYS A 20 0.95 4.99 9.90
C LYS A 20 0.45 6.32 9.36
N ALA A 21 0.82 7.43 10.01
CA ALA A 21 0.44 8.78 9.56
C ALA A 21 1.05 9.09 8.19
N THR A 22 2.28 8.64 7.93
CA THR A 22 2.93 8.77 6.62
C THR A 22 2.16 7.99 5.55
N ILE A 23 1.71 6.76 5.85
CA ILE A 23 0.89 5.96 4.93
C ILE A 23 -0.42 6.67 4.60
N TRP A 24 -1.11 7.23 5.61
CA TRP A 24 -2.32 8.01 5.38
C TRP A 24 -2.05 9.24 4.52
N ARG A 25 -0.97 9.98 4.79
CA ARG A 25 -0.55 11.13 3.98
C ARG A 25 -0.28 10.71 2.53
N TRP A 26 0.46 9.63 2.30
CA TRP A 26 0.71 9.12 0.94
C TRP A 26 -0.57 8.71 0.23
N THR A 27 -1.50 8.10 0.97
CA THR A 27 -2.83 7.75 0.45
C THR A 27 -3.61 9.01 0.01
N GLN A 28 -3.57 10.08 0.80
CA GLN A 28 -4.18 11.37 0.45
C GLN A 28 -3.48 12.02 -0.75
N CYS A 29 -2.15 11.94 -0.81
CA CYS A 29 -1.35 12.47 -1.91
C CYS A 29 -1.35 11.59 -3.17
N GLN A 30 -2.14 10.50 -3.21
CA GLN A 30 -2.14 9.51 -4.29
C GLN A 30 -0.75 8.93 -4.61
N GLN A 31 0.13 8.90 -3.61
CA GLN A 31 1.47 8.30 -3.67
C GLN A 31 1.48 6.85 -3.17
N LEU A 32 0.32 6.22 -3.03
CA LEU A 32 0.16 4.79 -2.78
C LEU A 32 -1.02 4.28 -3.59
N PRO A 33 -1.07 2.97 -3.88
CA PRO A 33 -2.23 2.36 -4.52
C PRO A 33 -3.50 2.59 -3.71
N LYS A 34 -4.64 2.64 -4.41
CA LYS A 34 -5.93 2.95 -3.79
C LYS A 34 -6.26 1.91 -2.70
N PRO A 35 -6.58 2.36 -1.48
CA PRO A 35 -7.01 1.43 -0.45
C PRO A 35 -8.37 0.82 -0.79
N VAL A 36 -8.56 -0.43 -0.40
CA VAL A 36 -9.82 -1.15 -0.45
C VAL A 36 -10.41 -1.18 0.96
N LYS A 37 -11.68 -0.78 1.08
CA LYS A 37 -12.42 -0.95 2.34
C LYS A 37 -12.91 -2.40 2.42
N LEU A 38 -12.37 -3.15 3.38
CA LEU A 38 -12.73 -4.54 3.65
C LEU A 38 -13.31 -4.63 5.06
N ASN A 39 -14.62 -4.86 5.15
CA ASN A 39 -15.36 -5.01 6.40
C ASN A 39 -15.08 -3.89 7.44
N GLY A 40 -15.15 -2.63 7.01
CA GLY A 40 -14.89 -1.45 7.86
C GLY A 40 -13.41 -1.11 8.09
N SER A 41 -12.48 -1.97 7.65
CA SER A 41 -11.04 -1.72 7.71
C SER A 41 -10.47 -1.30 6.36
N THR A 42 -9.60 -0.29 6.37
CA THR A 42 -8.84 0.12 5.17
C THR A 42 -7.66 -0.83 4.97
N ARG A 43 -7.59 -1.45 3.79
CA ARG A 43 -6.55 -2.42 3.43
C ARG A 43 -5.95 -2.09 2.07
N TRP A 44 -4.71 -2.50 1.85
CA TRP A 44 -4.04 -2.39 0.56
C TRP A 44 -3.78 -3.78 0.00
N LYS A 45 -4.03 -3.97 -1.29
CA LYS A 45 -3.66 -5.22 -1.95
C LYS A 45 -2.15 -5.25 -2.12
N LEU A 46 -1.54 -6.37 -1.74
CA LEU A 46 -0.11 -6.60 -1.90
C LEU A 46 0.30 -6.49 -3.36
N SER A 47 -0.48 -7.07 -4.28
CA SER A 47 -0.25 -7.01 -5.72
C SER A 47 -0.18 -5.58 -6.25
N ASP A 48 -1.03 -4.69 -5.74
CA ASP A 48 -1.09 -3.29 -6.20
C ASP A 48 0.10 -2.50 -5.66
N ILE A 49 0.55 -2.81 -4.43
CA ILE A 49 1.77 -2.23 -3.85
C ILE A 49 3.00 -2.68 -4.65
N GLU A 50 3.11 -3.97 -4.96
CA GLU A 50 4.25 -4.51 -5.74
C GLU A 50 4.28 -3.95 -7.17
N GLY A 51 3.11 -3.81 -7.81
CA GLY A 51 3.00 -3.15 -9.12
C GLY A 51 3.44 -1.69 -9.05
N TRP A 52 2.96 -0.95 -8.05
CA TRP A 52 3.34 0.45 -7.83
C TRP A 52 4.84 0.62 -7.52
N GLU A 53 5.41 -0.27 -6.71
CA GLU A 53 6.85 -0.31 -6.41
C GLU A 53 7.66 -0.52 -7.70
N ASN A 54 7.25 -1.47 -8.55
CA ASN A 54 7.90 -1.74 -9.83
C ASN A 54 7.81 -0.54 -10.80
N GLU A 55 6.65 0.11 -10.90
CA GLU A 55 6.47 1.29 -11.75
C GLU A 55 7.40 2.45 -11.35
N ARG A 56 7.62 2.64 -10.03
CA ARG A 56 8.52 3.70 -9.53
C ARG A 56 9.99 3.30 -9.51
N ALA A 57 10.30 2.02 -9.30
CA ALA A 57 11.67 1.52 -9.37
C ALA A 57 12.24 1.57 -10.79
N TYR A 58 11.39 1.62 -11.82
CA TYR A 58 11.79 1.70 -13.24
C TYR A 58 12.25 3.10 -13.69
N ILE A 59 12.32 4.09 -12.78
CA ILE A 59 12.97 5.37 -13.07
C ILE A 59 14.47 5.21 -12.77
N GLY A 60 15.15 4.48 -13.66
CA GLY A 60 16.60 4.31 -13.71
C GLY A 60 17.10 4.62 -15.11
#